data_AF-A0A2Z5U7X8-F1
#
_entry.id   AF-A0A2Z5U7X8-F1
#
_cell.length_a   1.000
_cell.length_b   1.000
_cell.length_c   1.000
_cell.angle_alpha   90.00
_cell.angle_beta   90.00
_cell.angle_gamma   90.00
#
_symmetry.space_group_name_H-M   'P 1'
#
loop_
_entity.id
_entity.type
_entity.pdbx_description
1 polymer ?
#
loop_
_entity_poly.entity_id
_entity_poly.type
_entity_poly.pdbx_seq_one_letter_code
_entity_poly.pdbx_strand_id
1 'polypeptide(L)'
;AVDSARKANSTRTWKEVCFACVDAGEFRLAQMCGLHIVVHADELEDLINYYQDRGHFDELISLLEAALGLERAHMGMFTELAILYSKYKTAKMREHLELFWSRVNIPKVLRAAEHAHLWSELVFLYDKYEEYDNAALTMMQHPTEAWREGHFKDIITKVANMELYYKAIQFYLDYKPLLLNDLLLVLAPRMDHTRAVSFFTKAGHLQLVKAYLRSVQNLNNKAVNEALNSLLIDEEDYQGLRTSIDAFDNFDTIALAQQLEKHELTEFRRIAAYLYKGNNRWKQSVELCKKDALYADAMEYAAESRQPEVAEELLDWFLERKNYECFSASLYQCYDLLKPDVVIELAWRHNIMDFAMPFLIQTVRELTTKVEKLEEADAKRSTESAEHEAKPAMIMEPQLMLTAGPSMAYPGVAAQASPYAYAAQAPSPAPYHGYGM
;
A
#
# COMPACT_ATOMS: atom_id res chain seq x y z
N ALA A 1 43.01 -12.98 62.99
CA ALA A 1 41.80 -13.68 62.53
C ALA A 1 41.82 -13.91 61.03
N VAL A 2 41.92 -12.85 60.22
CA VAL A 2 41.98 -12.91 58.74
C VAL A 2 43.12 -13.82 58.22
N ASP A 3 44.33 -13.70 58.77
CA ASP A 3 45.44 -14.59 58.39
C ASP A 3 45.23 -16.06 58.77
N SER A 4 44.48 -16.30 59.85
CA SER A 4 44.10 -17.65 60.26
C SER A 4 43.05 -18.23 59.31
N ALA A 5 42.08 -17.42 58.87
CA ALA A 5 41.10 -17.82 57.85
C ALA A 5 41.78 -18.10 56.50
N ARG A 6 42.79 -17.32 56.12
CA ARG A 6 43.62 -17.56 54.93
C ARG A 6 44.32 -18.91 54.98
N LYS A 7 44.87 -19.28 56.14
CA LYS A 7 45.54 -20.59 56.33
C LYS A 7 44.55 -21.75 56.37
N ALA A 8 43.36 -21.54 56.94
CA ALA A 8 42.31 -22.56 57.02
C ALA A 8 41.62 -22.82 55.67
N ASN A 9 41.55 -21.81 54.80
CA ASN A 9 40.99 -21.87 53.44
C ASN A 9 39.61 -22.55 53.35
N SER A 10 38.75 -22.29 54.34
CA SER A 10 37.38 -22.80 54.41
C SER A 10 36.39 -21.64 54.25
N THR A 11 35.38 -21.82 53.39
CA THR A 11 34.32 -20.83 53.12
C THR A 11 33.58 -20.44 54.40
N ARG A 12 33.28 -21.41 55.26
CA ARG A 12 32.63 -21.18 56.55
C ARG A 12 33.47 -20.30 57.48
N THR A 13 34.77 -20.57 57.57
CA THR A 13 35.67 -19.75 58.40
C THR A 13 35.79 -18.32 57.85
N TRP A 14 35.80 -18.15 56.52
CA TRP A 14 35.74 -16.83 55.91
C TRP A 14 34.43 -16.09 56.23
N LYS A 15 33.28 -16.76 56.18
CA LYS A 15 31.98 -16.18 56.55
C LYS A 15 31.96 -15.69 57.99
N GLU A 16 32.33 -16.54 58.95
CA GLU A 16 32.32 -16.18 60.38
C GLU A 16 33.25 -14.99 60.67
N VAL A 17 34.44 -14.97 60.06
CA VAL A 17 35.39 -13.85 60.22
C VAL A 17 34.89 -12.58 59.52
N CYS A 18 34.32 -12.68 58.33
CA CYS A 18 33.75 -11.54 57.61
C CYS A 18 32.61 -10.91 58.40
N PHE A 19 31.69 -11.73 58.91
CA PHE A 19 30.55 -11.31 59.72
C PHE A 19 30.99 -10.58 60.99
N ALA A 20 31.95 -11.15 61.73
CA ALA A 20 32.53 -10.49 62.89
C ALA A 20 33.23 -9.16 62.55
N CYS A 21 33.89 -9.06 61.39
CA CYS A 21 34.51 -7.81 60.94
C CYS A 21 33.47 -6.73 60.57
N VAL A 22 32.33 -7.12 60.01
CA VAL A 22 31.22 -6.19 59.69
C VAL A 22 30.57 -5.69 60.97
N ASP A 23 30.30 -6.57 61.93
CA ASP A 23 29.77 -6.20 63.26
C ASP A 23 30.70 -5.22 64.00
N ALA A 24 32.01 -5.34 63.79
CA ALA A 24 33.03 -4.48 64.39
C ALA A 24 33.30 -3.18 63.62
N GLY A 25 32.70 -2.99 62.42
CA GLY A 25 32.94 -1.81 61.57
C GLY A 25 34.30 -1.81 60.84
N GLU A 26 35.01 -2.95 60.82
CA GLU A 26 36.32 -3.11 60.17
C GLU A 26 36.16 -3.47 58.68
N PHE A 27 35.62 -2.54 57.89
CA PHE A 27 35.20 -2.79 56.51
C PHE A 27 36.34 -3.15 55.55
N ARG A 28 37.55 -2.63 55.76
CA ARG A 28 38.70 -2.97 54.91
C ARG A 28 39.09 -4.45 55.03
N LEU A 29 39.02 -5.00 56.24
CA LEU A 29 39.29 -6.42 56.50
C LEU A 29 38.11 -7.28 56.05
N ALA A 30 36.88 -6.80 56.28
CA ALA A 30 35.67 -7.46 55.80
C ALA A 30 35.63 -7.58 54.28
N GLN A 31 36.09 -6.55 53.54
CA GLN A 31 36.20 -6.58 52.09
C GLN A 31 37.15 -7.69 51.61
N MET A 32 38.35 -7.77 52.19
CA MET A 32 39.30 -8.84 51.85
C MET A 32 38.75 -10.24 52.13
N CYS A 33 38.05 -10.42 53.26
CA CYS A 33 37.39 -11.68 53.58
C CYS A 33 36.24 -11.98 52.61
N GLY A 34 35.40 -10.99 52.32
CA GLY A 34 34.21 -11.16 51.48
C GLY A 34 34.55 -11.45 50.03
N LEU A 35 35.67 -10.96 49.49
CA LEU A 35 36.17 -11.35 48.16
C LEU A 35 36.41 -12.87 48.03
N HIS A 36 36.76 -13.56 49.11
CA HIS A 36 36.91 -15.02 49.10
C HIS A 36 35.57 -15.77 49.23
N ILE A 37 34.51 -15.11 49.70
CA ILE A 37 33.17 -15.68 49.89
C ILE A 37 32.33 -15.52 48.63
N VAL A 38 32.27 -14.30 48.07
CA VAL A 38 31.43 -13.95 46.89
C VAL A 38 31.73 -14.74 45.63
N VAL A 39 32.87 -15.43 45.58
CA VAL A 39 33.22 -16.32 44.48
C VAL A 39 32.35 -17.59 44.50
N HIS A 40 31.79 -17.96 45.65
CA HIS A 40 30.88 -19.10 45.81
C HIS A 40 29.43 -18.63 45.69
N ALA A 41 28.75 -19.07 44.63
CA ALA A 41 27.39 -18.63 44.31
C ALA A 41 26.37 -18.94 45.42
N ASP A 42 26.48 -20.11 46.05
CA ASP A 42 25.57 -20.55 47.11
C ASP A 42 25.65 -19.69 48.37
N GLU A 43 26.77 -18.98 48.58
CA GLU A 43 27.02 -18.18 49.78
C GLU A 43 26.76 -16.68 49.56
N LEU A 44 26.46 -16.28 48.32
CA LEU A 44 26.30 -14.88 47.94
C LEU A 44 25.03 -14.26 48.55
N GLU A 45 23.92 -14.98 48.53
CA GLU A 45 22.63 -14.52 49.05
C GLU A 45 22.69 -14.28 50.57
N ASP A 46 23.26 -15.22 51.32
CA ASP A 46 23.50 -15.10 52.76
C ASP A 46 24.35 -13.86 53.11
N LEU A 47 25.43 -13.62 52.35
CA LEU A 47 26.31 -12.47 52.56
C LEU A 47 25.56 -11.16 52.32
N ILE A 48 24.75 -11.09 51.26
CA ILE A 48 23.98 -9.90 50.92
C ILE A 48 22.96 -9.59 52.01
N ASN A 49 22.17 -10.57 52.45
CA ASN A 49 21.18 -10.39 53.51
C ASN A 49 21.85 -9.89 54.80
N TYR A 50 22.99 -10.47 55.16
CA TYR A 50 23.73 -10.07 56.36
C TYR A 50 24.25 -8.61 56.32
N TYR A 51 24.70 -8.13 55.16
CA TYR A 51 25.09 -6.72 54.98
C TYR A 51 23.87 -5.79 54.91
N GLN A 52 22.77 -6.23 54.30
CA GLN A 52 21.54 -5.46 54.16
C GLN A 52 20.83 -5.24 55.51
N ASP A 53 20.74 -6.29 56.34
CA ASP A 53 20.11 -6.23 57.67
C ASP A 53 20.80 -5.22 58.60
N ARG A 54 22.10 -4.96 58.36
CA ARG A 54 22.90 -3.97 59.12
C ARG A 54 22.96 -2.59 58.48
N GLY A 55 22.39 -2.42 57.29
CA GLY A 55 22.39 -1.15 56.58
C GLY A 55 23.73 -0.74 55.93
N HIS A 56 24.70 -1.64 55.80
CA HIS A 56 26.01 -1.35 55.21
C HIS A 56 26.02 -1.53 53.67
N PHE A 57 25.21 -0.72 52.98
CA PHE A 57 24.99 -0.86 51.53
C PHE A 57 26.18 -0.39 50.67
N ASP A 58 26.84 0.70 51.06
CA ASP A 58 27.98 1.25 50.30
C ASP A 58 29.18 0.29 50.27
N GLU A 59 29.47 -0.33 51.40
CA GLU A 59 30.55 -1.30 51.56
C GLU A 59 30.26 -2.59 50.79
N LEU A 60 29.00 -3.05 50.80
CA LEU A 60 28.56 -4.19 49.98
C LEU A 60 28.72 -3.91 48.48
N ILE A 61 28.33 -2.71 48.02
CA ILE A 61 28.50 -2.30 46.63
C ILE A 61 29.99 -2.26 46.27
N SER A 62 30.84 -1.64 47.11
CA SER A 62 32.28 -1.58 46.85
C SER A 62 32.93 -2.97 46.84
N LEU A 63 32.47 -3.87 47.70
CA LEU A 63 32.92 -5.26 47.73
C LEU A 63 32.59 -5.98 46.43
N LEU A 64 31.35 -5.85 45.95
CA LEU A 64 30.92 -6.45 44.69
C LEU A 64 31.63 -5.82 43.50
N GLU A 65 31.78 -4.49 43.43
CA GLU A 65 32.56 -3.80 42.39
C GLU A 65 33.98 -4.38 42.26
N ALA A 66 34.68 -4.60 43.39
CA ALA A 66 35.99 -5.23 43.39
C ALA A 66 35.93 -6.72 42.98
N ALA A 67 34.87 -7.41 43.38
CA ALA A 67 34.69 -8.83 43.10
C ALA A 67 34.41 -9.13 41.61
N LEU A 68 33.82 -8.19 40.87
CA LEU A 68 33.61 -8.31 39.42
C LEU A 68 34.92 -8.46 38.63
N GLY A 69 36.04 -7.96 39.16
CA GLY A 69 37.37 -8.08 38.55
C GLY A 69 38.04 -9.44 38.76
N LEU A 70 37.45 -10.35 39.53
CA LEU A 70 38.02 -11.68 39.79
C LEU A 70 37.75 -12.64 38.62
N GLU A 71 38.73 -13.49 38.30
CA GLU A 71 38.59 -14.51 37.23
C GLU A 71 37.43 -15.49 37.47
N ARG A 72 37.06 -15.71 38.73
CA ARG A 72 35.97 -16.62 39.13
C ARG A 72 34.61 -15.92 39.31
N ALA A 73 34.43 -14.71 38.75
CA ALA A 73 33.17 -14.00 38.82
C ALA A 73 32.04 -14.75 38.06
N HIS A 74 30.89 -14.92 38.70
CA HIS A 74 29.73 -15.64 38.16
C HIS A 74 28.50 -14.73 38.04
N MET A 75 27.46 -15.19 37.32
CA MET A 75 26.25 -14.41 36.97
C MET A 75 25.53 -13.79 38.17
N GLY A 76 25.50 -14.48 39.31
CA GLY A 76 24.88 -14.01 40.55
C GLY A 76 25.43 -12.66 41.01
N MET A 77 26.75 -12.47 40.92
CA MET A 77 27.41 -11.23 41.34
C MET A 77 26.96 -10.02 40.52
N PHE A 78 26.86 -10.17 39.19
CA PHE A 78 26.39 -9.10 38.30
C PHE A 78 24.91 -8.77 38.52
N THR A 79 24.10 -9.79 38.83
CA THR A 79 22.65 -9.67 39.05
C THR A 79 22.37 -8.96 40.36
N GLU A 80 23.01 -9.38 41.45
CA GLU A 80 22.82 -8.77 42.76
C GLU A 80 23.38 -7.35 42.82
N LEU A 81 24.51 -7.09 42.16
CA LEU A 81 25.04 -5.73 42.02
C LEU A 81 24.06 -4.82 41.28
N ALA A 82 23.42 -5.30 40.21
CA ALA A 82 22.39 -4.54 39.50
C ALA A 82 21.18 -4.22 40.40
N ILE A 83 20.74 -5.17 41.23
CA ILE A 83 19.66 -4.96 42.21
C ILE A 83 20.06 -3.88 43.22
N LEU A 84 21.30 -3.89 43.71
CA LEU A 84 21.80 -2.86 44.63
C LEU A 84 21.92 -1.49 43.97
N TYR A 85 22.42 -1.42 42.73
CA TYR A 85 22.46 -0.17 41.97
C TYR A 85 21.07 0.41 41.72
N SER A 86 20.08 -0.43 41.44
CA SER A 86 18.70 0.03 41.24
C SER A 86 18.13 0.78 42.45
N LYS A 87 18.48 0.35 43.67
CA LYS A 87 17.96 0.93 44.92
C LYS A 87 18.79 2.11 45.44
N TYR A 88 20.13 2.02 45.36
CA TYR A 88 21.02 2.92 46.08
C TYR A 88 21.87 3.83 45.19
N LYS A 89 22.18 3.42 43.95
CA LYS A 89 23.08 4.17 43.03
C LYS A 89 22.59 4.08 41.59
N THR A 90 21.48 4.76 41.31
CA THR A 90 20.81 4.76 40.00
C THR A 90 21.71 5.26 38.87
N ALA A 91 22.58 6.25 39.14
CA ALA A 91 23.49 6.81 38.13
C ALA A 91 24.49 5.80 37.55
N LYS A 92 24.93 4.79 38.32
CA LYS A 92 25.85 3.74 37.85
C LYS A 92 25.13 2.56 37.19
N MET A 93 23.82 2.45 37.38
CA MET A 93 23.03 1.31 36.89
C MET A 93 23.15 1.15 35.38
N ARG A 94 23.05 2.26 34.64
CA ARG A 94 23.10 2.24 33.18
C ARG A 94 24.43 1.71 32.63
N GLU A 95 25.54 2.22 33.14
CA GLU A 95 26.88 1.81 32.72
C GLU A 95 27.12 0.32 33.01
N HIS A 96 26.67 -0.15 34.18
CA HIS A 96 26.76 -1.56 34.55
C HIS A 96 25.99 -2.46 33.59
N LEU A 97 24.76 -2.10 33.24
CA LEU A 97 23.95 -2.87 32.31
C LEU A 97 24.52 -2.85 30.90
N GLU A 98 25.03 -1.70 30.44
CA GLU A 98 25.60 -1.56 29.10
C GLU A 98 26.83 -2.46 28.90
N LEU A 99 27.65 -2.64 29.95
CA LEU A 99 28.82 -3.51 29.94
C LEU A 99 28.51 -4.99 30.18
N PHE A 100 27.57 -5.30 31.08
CA PHE A 100 27.41 -6.65 31.65
C PHE A 100 26.06 -7.32 31.41
N TRP A 101 25.19 -6.79 30.54
CA TRP A 101 23.87 -7.36 30.26
C TRP A 101 23.90 -8.85 29.85
N SER A 102 24.96 -9.32 29.19
CA SER A 102 25.08 -10.73 28.76
C SER A 102 25.34 -11.72 29.91
N ARG A 103 25.79 -11.22 31.08
CA ARG A 103 26.17 -12.01 32.25
C ARG A 103 25.23 -11.80 33.44
N VAL A 104 24.03 -11.28 33.19
CA VAL A 104 23.03 -10.94 34.22
C VAL A 104 21.76 -11.76 34.04
N ASN A 105 21.05 -12.03 35.13
CA ASN A 105 19.70 -12.60 35.07
C ASN A 105 18.67 -11.49 34.79
N ILE A 106 18.33 -11.32 33.52
CA ILE A 106 17.47 -10.22 33.04
C ILE A 106 16.09 -10.21 33.72
N PRO A 107 15.32 -11.31 33.83
CA PRO A 107 14.02 -11.29 34.50
C PRO A 107 14.03 -10.86 35.97
N LYS A 108 15.12 -11.16 36.70
CA LYS A 108 15.27 -10.74 38.11
C LYS A 108 15.56 -9.24 38.18
N VAL A 109 16.44 -8.74 37.32
CA VAL A 109 16.81 -7.31 37.27
C VAL A 109 15.66 -6.46 36.75
N LEU A 110 14.86 -6.93 35.79
CA LEU A 110 13.68 -6.22 35.29
C LEU A 110 12.71 -5.88 36.43
N ARG A 111 12.36 -6.87 37.26
CA ARG A 111 11.50 -6.64 38.44
C ARG A 111 12.09 -5.60 39.39
N ALA A 112 13.40 -5.67 39.65
CA ALA A 112 14.07 -4.69 40.51
C ALA A 112 14.08 -3.28 39.91
N ALA A 113 14.33 -3.16 38.59
CA ALA A 113 14.32 -1.89 37.87
C ALA A 113 12.91 -1.28 37.81
N GLU A 114 11.87 -2.11 37.67
CA GLU A 114 10.47 -1.69 37.69
C GLU A 114 10.06 -1.13 39.06
N HIS A 115 10.49 -1.79 40.13
CA HIS A 115 10.27 -1.31 41.51
C HIS A 115 11.04 -0.02 41.81
N ALA A 116 12.17 0.21 41.14
CA ALA A 116 12.98 1.41 41.27
C ALA A 116 12.59 2.53 40.28
N HIS A 117 11.60 2.31 39.41
CA HIS A 117 11.16 3.25 38.37
C HIS A 117 12.29 3.77 37.46
N LEU A 118 13.25 2.89 37.12
CA LEU A 118 14.37 3.24 36.23
C LEU A 118 14.03 2.98 34.77
N TRP A 119 13.19 3.85 34.19
CA TRP A 119 12.58 3.60 32.87
C TRP A 119 13.58 3.56 31.72
N SER A 120 14.64 4.37 31.76
CA SER A 120 15.69 4.36 30.71
C SER A 120 16.46 3.04 30.66
N GLU A 121 16.79 2.50 31.82
CA GLU A 121 17.53 1.25 32.01
C GLU A 121 16.62 0.05 31.76
N LEU A 122 15.37 0.13 32.21
CA LEU A 122 14.36 -0.90 32.03
C LEU A 122 14.02 -1.09 30.55
N VAL A 123 13.88 -0.01 29.79
CA VAL A 123 13.71 -0.09 28.33
C VAL A 123 14.92 -0.71 27.64
N PHE A 124 16.14 -0.39 28.09
CA PHE A 124 17.34 -1.05 27.58
C PHE A 124 17.34 -2.55 27.85
N LEU A 125 16.92 -2.97 29.04
CA LEU A 125 16.78 -4.40 29.36
C LEU A 125 15.73 -5.08 28.49
N TYR A 126 14.58 -4.46 28.26
CA TYR A 126 13.57 -5.02 27.35
C TYR A 126 14.06 -5.12 25.90
N ASP A 127 14.83 -4.14 25.41
CA ASP A 127 15.47 -4.23 24.08
C ASP A 127 16.39 -5.45 23.99
N LYS A 128 17.26 -5.66 24.98
CA LYS A 128 18.19 -6.81 25.01
C LYS A 128 17.51 -8.14 25.27
N TYR A 129 16.37 -8.14 25.94
CA TYR A 129 15.57 -9.33 26.18
C TYR A 129 14.59 -9.65 25.05
N GLU A 130 14.60 -8.84 23.98
CA GLU A 130 13.71 -8.97 22.82
C GLU A 130 12.21 -8.83 23.17
N GLU A 131 11.90 -8.25 24.33
CA GLU A 131 10.54 -7.88 24.75
C GLU A 131 10.18 -6.47 24.26
N TYR A 132 10.19 -6.29 22.94
CA TYR A 132 9.95 -5.00 22.28
C TYR A 132 8.57 -4.41 22.61
N ASP A 133 7.57 -5.27 22.82
CA ASP A 133 6.21 -4.87 23.19
C ASP A 133 6.18 -4.09 24.52
N ASN A 134 6.88 -4.61 25.52
CA ASN A 134 6.99 -3.99 26.85
C ASN A 134 7.89 -2.74 26.81
N ALA A 135 8.97 -2.77 26.01
CA ALA A 135 9.82 -1.61 25.78
C ALA A 135 9.01 -0.42 25.21
N ALA A 136 8.23 -0.68 24.15
CA ALA A 136 7.42 0.35 23.49
C ALA A 136 6.35 0.91 24.45
N LEU A 137 5.64 0.05 25.20
CA LEU A 137 4.66 0.49 26.19
C LEU A 137 5.28 1.38 27.27
N THR A 138 6.46 0.99 27.79
CA THR A 138 7.16 1.77 28.81
C THR A 138 7.57 3.14 28.27
N MET A 139 8.10 3.20 27.04
CA MET A 139 8.45 4.48 26.40
C MET A 139 7.24 5.40 26.21
N MET A 140 6.05 4.84 25.98
CA MET A 140 4.81 5.61 25.82
C MET A 140 4.24 6.10 27.15
N GLN A 141 4.35 5.31 28.22
CA GLN A 141 3.89 5.70 29.56
C GLN A 141 4.84 6.69 30.23
N HIS A 142 6.14 6.62 29.90
CA HIS A 142 7.19 7.47 30.47
C HIS A 142 8.00 8.21 29.39
N PRO A 143 7.40 9.19 28.67
CA PRO A 143 8.05 9.87 27.55
C PRO A 143 9.27 10.70 27.90
N THR A 144 9.34 11.26 29.11
CA THR A 144 10.40 12.22 29.47
C THR A 144 11.76 11.55 29.70
N GLU A 145 11.77 10.30 30.14
CA GLU A 145 12.99 9.61 30.59
C GLU A 145 13.45 8.53 29.61
N ALA A 146 12.50 7.77 29.05
CA ALA A 146 12.81 6.60 28.24
C ALA A 146 12.71 6.84 26.72
N TRP A 147 11.89 7.79 26.28
CA TRP A 147 11.65 7.98 24.85
C TRP A 147 12.84 8.64 24.15
N ARG A 148 13.29 8.03 23.06
CA ARG A 148 14.23 8.60 22.11
C ARG A 148 13.75 8.29 20.71
N GLU A 149 13.76 9.29 19.84
CA GLU A 149 13.10 9.21 18.53
C GLU A 149 13.61 8.04 17.68
N GLY A 150 14.91 7.97 17.40
CA GLY A 150 15.48 6.88 16.59
C GLY A 150 15.30 5.50 17.24
N HIS A 151 15.51 5.43 18.56
CA HIS A 151 15.39 4.17 19.29
C HIS A 151 13.95 3.62 19.27
N PHE A 152 12.94 4.49 19.41
CA PHE A 152 11.53 4.09 19.32
C PHE A 152 11.18 3.59 17.91
N LYS A 153 11.69 4.27 16.85
CA LYS A 153 11.50 3.85 15.45
C LYS A 153 12.09 2.46 15.19
N ASP A 154 13.22 2.13 15.79
CA ASP A 154 13.84 0.80 15.65
C ASP A 154 13.06 -0.28 16.41
N ILE A 155 12.64 0.00 17.65
CA ILE A 155 11.88 -0.95 18.49
C ILE A 155 10.52 -1.28 17.86
N ILE A 156 9.78 -0.26 17.42
CA ILE A 156 8.40 -0.45 16.95
C ILE A 156 8.34 -1.34 15.69
N THR A 157 9.38 -1.39 14.86
CA THR A 157 9.39 -2.28 13.68
C THR A 157 9.44 -3.77 14.03
N LYS A 158 10.03 -4.10 15.19
CA LYS A 158 10.23 -5.47 15.68
C LYS A 158 9.06 -6.00 16.50
N VAL A 159 8.16 -5.11 16.94
CA VAL A 159 6.95 -5.47 17.68
C VAL A 159 6.05 -6.38 16.85
N ALA A 160 5.52 -7.42 17.48
CA ALA A 160 4.60 -8.36 16.83
C ALA A 160 3.15 -7.87 16.89
N ASN A 161 2.77 -7.22 18.00
CA ASN A 161 1.41 -6.78 18.24
C ASN A 161 1.06 -5.50 17.47
N MET A 162 0.18 -5.62 16.47
CA MET A 162 -0.30 -4.49 15.67
C MET A 162 -1.11 -3.46 16.46
N GLU A 163 -1.71 -3.82 17.60
CA GLU A 163 -2.45 -2.85 18.43
C GLU A 163 -1.52 -1.79 19.03
N LEU A 164 -0.27 -2.16 19.32
CA LEU A 164 0.72 -1.22 19.80
C LEU A 164 1.05 -0.14 18.78
N TYR A 165 0.93 -0.43 17.48
CA TYR A 165 1.13 0.60 16.44
C TYR A 165 0.09 1.69 16.52
N TYR A 166 -1.19 1.34 16.68
CA TYR A 166 -2.25 2.33 16.81
C TYR A 166 -2.16 3.12 18.11
N LYS A 167 -1.76 2.48 19.22
CA LYS A 167 -1.49 3.20 20.47
C LYS A 167 -0.28 4.14 20.31
N ALA A 168 0.78 3.71 19.62
CA ALA A 168 1.94 4.54 19.34
C ALA A 168 1.58 5.74 18.45
N ILE A 169 0.75 5.52 17.42
CA ILE A 169 0.22 6.59 16.57
C ILE A 169 -0.57 7.61 17.40
N GLN A 170 -1.46 7.14 18.29
CA GLN A 170 -2.18 8.03 19.21
C GLN A 170 -1.21 8.86 20.07
N PHE A 171 -0.19 8.21 20.66
CA PHE A 171 0.83 8.90 21.45
C PHE A 171 1.60 9.96 20.64
N TYR A 172 2.02 9.65 19.42
CA TYR A 172 2.69 10.62 18.56
C TYR A 172 1.74 11.74 18.11
N LEU A 173 0.47 11.44 17.87
CA LEU A 173 -0.54 12.43 17.50
C LEU A 173 -0.81 13.42 18.65
N ASP A 174 -0.85 12.94 19.90
CA ASP A 174 -1.13 13.77 21.07
C ASP A 174 0.07 14.62 21.49
N TYR A 175 1.29 14.07 21.45
CA TYR A 175 2.48 14.73 22.01
C TYR A 175 3.46 15.30 20.98
N LYS A 176 3.57 14.70 19.78
CA LYS A 176 4.58 15.07 18.76
C LYS A 176 4.06 14.94 17.31
N PRO A 177 3.10 15.81 16.90
CA PRO A 177 2.46 15.67 15.60
C PRO A 177 3.42 15.73 14.39
N LEU A 178 4.45 16.58 14.44
CA LEU A 178 5.38 16.78 13.32
C LEU A 178 6.20 15.52 12.97
N LEU A 179 6.49 14.67 13.96
CA LEU A 179 7.32 13.46 13.79
C LEU A 179 6.49 12.24 13.40
N LEU A 180 5.17 12.36 13.33
CA LEU A 180 4.27 11.25 13.02
C LEU A 180 4.49 10.71 11.60
N ASN A 181 4.74 11.59 10.62
CA ASN A 181 4.93 11.15 9.23
C ASN A 181 6.11 10.18 9.09
N ASP A 182 7.24 10.47 9.72
CA ASP A 182 8.41 9.60 9.68
C ASP A 182 8.14 8.23 10.34
N LEU A 183 7.38 8.23 11.45
CA LEU A 183 6.98 6.99 12.10
C LEU A 183 6.08 6.16 11.18
N LEU A 184 5.11 6.79 10.52
CA LEU A 184 4.19 6.11 9.62
C LEU A 184 4.90 5.52 8.40
N LEU A 185 5.94 6.18 7.88
CA LEU A 185 6.78 5.64 6.80
C LEU A 185 7.48 4.34 7.20
N VAL A 186 8.03 4.30 8.41
CA VAL A 186 8.69 3.10 8.95
C VAL A 186 7.68 1.95 9.19
N LEU A 187 6.45 2.30 9.61
CA LEU A 187 5.38 1.32 9.86
C LEU A 187 4.65 0.87 8.59
N ALA A 188 4.83 1.56 7.46
CA ALA A 188 4.04 1.34 6.24
C ALA A 188 3.98 -0.13 5.78
N PRO A 189 5.07 -0.93 5.76
CA PRO A 189 5.01 -2.29 5.22
C PRO A 189 4.15 -3.29 6.02
N ARG A 190 3.91 -3.03 7.31
CA ARG A 190 3.22 -3.96 8.22
C ARG A 190 1.87 -3.45 8.73
N MET A 191 1.52 -2.21 8.43
CA MET A 191 0.32 -1.56 8.95
C MET A 191 -0.88 -1.75 8.00
N ASP A 192 -2.07 -1.87 8.57
CA ASP A 192 -3.31 -1.83 7.79
C ASP A 192 -3.71 -0.38 7.51
N HIS A 193 -3.51 0.03 6.25
CA HIS A 193 -3.80 1.38 5.77
C HIS A 193 -5.29 1.75 5.88
N THR A 194 -6.20 0.79 5.71
CA THR A 194 -7.65 1.04 5.75
C THR A 194 -8.08 1.46 7.15
N ARG A 195 -7.55 0.75 8.16
CA ARG A 195 -7.79 1.06 9.57
C ARG A 195 -7.10 2.34 9.99
N ALA A 196 -5.87 2.58 9.53
CA ALA A 196 -5.13 3.81 9.81
C ALA A 196 -5.88 5.05 9.28
N VAL A 197 -6.34 5.02 8.03
CA VAL A 197 -7.15 6.11 7.45
C VAL A 197 -8.43 6.34 8.25
N SER A 198 -9.18 5.27 8.56
CA SER A 198 -10.40 5.37 9.36
C SER A 198 -10.16 6.01 10.74
N PHE A 199 -9.01 5.72 11.34
CA PHE A 199 -8.58 6.32 12.60
C PHE A 199 -8.28 7.82 12.44
N PHE A 200 -7.52 8.21 11.41
CA PHE A 200 -7.21 9.61 11.15
C PHE A 200 -8.41 10.44 10.73
N THR A 201 -9.35 9.88 9.96
CA THR A 201 -10.61 10.52 9.58
C THR A 201 -11.46 10.82 10.82
N LYS A 202 -11.54 9.88 11.76
CA LYS A 202 -12.25 10.09 13.04
C LYS A 202 -11.55 11.12 13.93
N ALA A 203 -10.22 11.15 13.91
CA ALA A 203 -9.43 12.10 14.67
C ALA A 203 -9.42 13.51 14.06
N GLY A 204 -9.84 13.68 12.80
CA GLY A 204 -9.85 14.97 12.10
C GLY A 204 -8.46 15.50 11.73
N HIS A 205 -7.40 14.69 11.86
CA HIS A 205 -6.01 15.09 11.60
C HIS A 205 -5.46 14.55 10.29
N LEU A 206 -6.34 14.31 9.31
CA LEU A 206 -5.99 13.68 8.03
C LEU A 206 -4.97 14.51 7.23
N GLN A 207 -5.03 15.84 7.31
CA GLN A 207 -4.12 16.74 6.58
C GLN A 207 -2.65 16.58 7.00
N LEU A 208 -2.39 16.27 8.27
CA LEU A 208 -1.04 16.06 8.77
C LEU A 208 -0.36 14.84 8.14
N VAL A 209 -1.17 13.87 7.71
CA VAL A 209 -0.74 12.56 7.21
C VAL A 209 -0.61 12.56 5.68
N LYS A 210 -0.73 13.71 5.01
CA LYS A 210 -0.65 13.85 3.53
C LYS A 210 0.61 13.24 2.92
N ALA A 211 1.78 13.50 3.52
CA ALA A 211 3.06 12.96 3.01
C ALA A 211 3.08 11.43 3.06
N TYR A 212 2.54 10.85 4.13
CA TYR A 212 2.36 9.42 4.26
C TYR A 212 1.36 8.86 3.23
N LEU A 213 0.19 9.49 3.04
CA LEU A 213 -0.81 9.03 2.06
C LEU A 213 -0.23 8.99 0.64
N ARG A 214 0.56 10.00 0.24
CA ARG A 214 1.26 10.02 -1.06
C ARG A 214 2.25 8.87 -1.21
N SER A 215 2.97 8.51 -0.14
CA SER A 215 3.94 7.39 -0.18
C SER A 215 3.27 6.02 -0.29
N VAL A 216 2.08 5.88 0.31
CA VAL A 216 1.30 4.62 0.38
C VAL A 216 0.35 4.46 -0.81
N GLN A 217 0.17 5.52 -1.60
CA GLN A 217 -0.74 5.54 -2.74
C GLN A 217 -0.42 4.45 -3.79
N ASN A 218 0.84 4.03 -3.88
CA ASN A 218 1.30 2.94 -4.75
C ASN A 218 0.60 1.58 -4.50
N LEU A 219 0.04 1.36 -3.31
CA LEU A 219 -0.72 0.14 -2.98
C LEU A 219 -2.15 0.15 -3.52
N ASN A 220 -2.59 1.26 -4.14
CA ASN A 220 -3.91 1.44 -4.73
C ASN A 220 -5.07 1.01 -3.79
N ASN A 221 -5.00 1.42 -2.52
CA ASN A 221 -6.04 1.13 -1.54
C ASN A 221 -7.17 2.16 -1.63
N LYS A 222 -8.41 1.69 -1.74
CA LYS A 222 -9.63 2.51 -1.81
C LYS A 222 -9.72 3.56 -0.71
N ALA A 223 -9.51 3.20 0.55
CA ALA A 223 -9.64 4.14 1.66
C ALA A 223 -8.59 5.26 1.60
N VAL A 224 -7.36 4.92 1.16
CA VAL A 224 -6.27 5.89 0.99
C VAL A 224 -6.58 6.86 -0.14
N ASN A 225 -7.03 6.34 -1.29
CA ASN A 225 -7.38 7.15 -2.45
C ASN A 225 -8.56 8.08 -2.15
N GLU A 226 -9.63 7.58 -1.52
CA GLU A 226 -10.78 8.41 -1.14
C GLU A 226 -10.40 9.51 -0.14
N ALA A 227 -9.64 9.17 0.89
CA ALA A 227 -9.17 10.14 1.88
C ALA A 227 -8.19 11.17 1.29
N LEU A 228 -7.32 10.74 0.38
CA LEU A 228 -6.41 11.65 -0.31
C LEU A 228 -7.17 12.57 -1.27
N ASN A 229 -8.15 12.04 -2.00
CA ASN A 229 -8.99 12.83 -2.90
C ASN A 229 -9.82 13.86 -2.13
N SER A 230 -10.38 13.51 -0.96
CA SER A 230 -11.08 14.48 -0.11
C SER A 230 -10.15 15.60 0.37
N LEU A 231 -8.91 15.26 0.76
CA LEU A 231 -7.92 16.28 1.14
C LEU A 231 -7.54 17.20 -0.01
N LEU A 232 -7.35 16.66 -1.21
CA LEU A 232 -6.98 17.45 -2.38
C LEU A 232 -8.11 18.39 -2.82
N ILE A 233 -9.38 17.99 -2.59
CA ILE A 233 -10.54 18.86 -2.78
C ILE A 233 -10.51 20.01 -1.76
N ASP A 234 -10.30 19.71 -0.47
CA ASP A 234 -10.26 20.73 0.60
C ASP A 234 -9.09 21.72 0.43
N GLU A 235 -7.96 21.27 -0.12
CA GLU A 235 -6.78 22.08 -0.40
C GLU A 235 -6.81 22.78 -1.76
N GLU A 236 -7.86 22.55 -2.55
CA GLU A 236 -8.03 23.10 -3.90
C GLU A 236 -6.93 22.69 -4.91
N ASP A 237 -6.21 21.58 -4.67
CA ASP A 237 -5.13 21.08 -5.53
C ASP A 237 -5.66 20.20 -6.68
N TYR A 238 -6.15 20.86 -7.74
CA TYR A 238 -6.69 20.20 -8.93
C TYR A 238 -5.65 19.41 -9.73
N GLN A 239 -4.39 19.84 -9.75
CA GLN A 239 -3.32 19.14 -10.46
C GLN A 239 -2.95 17.84 -9.75
N GLY A 240 -2.77 17.91 -8.44
CA GLY A 240 -2.53 16.76 -7.60
C GLY A 240 -3.66 15.74 -7.67
N LEU A 241 -4.92 16.22 -7.64
CA LEU A 241 -6.10 15.36 -7.78
C LEU A 241 -6.11 14.66 -9.14
N ARG A 242 -5.78 15.37 -10.22
CA ARG A 242 -5.77 14.78 -11.55
C ARG A 242 -4.71 13.68 -11.70
N THR A 243 -3.47 13.95 -11.28
CA THR A 243 -2.40 12.94 -11.32
C THR A 243 -2.71 11.74 -10.42
N SER A 244 -3.32 11.99 -9.26
CA SER A 244 -3.77 10.96 -8.32
C SER A 244 -4.77 9.99 -8.98
N ILE A 245 -5.80 10.55 -9.61
CA ILE A 245 -6.87 9.79 -10.28
C ILE A 245 -6.36 9.04 -11.51
N ASP A 246 -5.52 9.68 -12.33
CA ASP A 246 -5.01 9.08 -13.57
C ASP A 246 -4.06 7.91 -13.30
N ALA A 247 -3.34 7.93 -12.17
CA ALA A 247 -2.43 6.86 -11.79
C ALA A 247 -3.09 5.73 -10.98
N PHE A 248 -4.13 6.04 -10.19
CA PHE A 248 -4.74 5.10 -9.24
C PHE A 248 -6.27 5.10 -9.35
N ASP A 249 -6.82 3.98 -9.82
CA ASP A 249 -8.22 3.82 -10.21
C ASP A 249 -9.15 3.23 -9.12
N ASN A 250 -8.60 2.77 -7.99
CA ASN A 250 -9.40 2.15 -6.94
C ASN A 250 -10.04 3.20 -6.02
N PHE A 251 -11.16 3.79 -6.42
CA PHE A 251 -12.00 4.67 -5.61
C PHE A 251 -13.43 4.73 -6.16
N ASP A 252 -14.38 5.30 -5.41
CA ASP A 252 -15.73 5.52 -5.92
C ASP A 252 -15.80 6.72 -6.87
N THR A 253 -15.70 6.45 -8.17
CA THR A 253 -15.74 7.46 -9.24
C THR A 253 -17.03 8.26 -9.27
N ILE A 254 -18.16 7.64 -8.92
CA ILE A 254 -19.49 8.27 -9.00
C ILE A 254 -19.68 9.20 -7.81
N ALA A 255 -19.38 8.72 -6.60
CA ALA A 255 -19.50 9.53 -5.40
C ALA A 255 -18.58 10.76 -5.46
N LEU A 256 -17.34 10.56 -5.94
CA LEU A 256 -16.38 11.65 -6.12
C LEU A 256 -16.87 12.67 -7.15
N ALA A 257 -17.38 12.22 -8.30
CA ALA A 257 -17.89 13.11 -9.33
C ALA A 257 -19.11 13.94 -8.86
N GLN A 258 -20.02 13.34 -8.08
CA GLN A 258 -21.17 14.05 -7.50
C GLN A 258 -20.75 15.12 -6.47
N GLN A 259 -19.66 14.87 -5.73
CA GLN A 259 -19.12 15.85 -4.80
C GLN A 259 -18.47 17.01 -5.54
N LEU A 260 -17.69 16.72 -6.59
CA LEU A 260 -17.01 17.72 -7.42
C LEU A 260 -17.96 18.57 -8.26
N GLU A 261 -19.12 18.03 -8.68
CA GLU A 261 -20.15 18.80 -9.40
C GLU A 261 -20.67 20.01 -8.60
N LYS A 262 -20.69 19.91 -7.27
CA LYS A 262 -21.17 20.97 -6.37
C LYS A 262 -20.12 22.02 -6.03
N HIS A 263 -18.87 21.82 -6.45
CA HIS A 263 -17.76 22.69 -6.09
C HIS A 263 -17.81 24.02 -6.85
N GLU A 264 -17.36 25.11 -6.21
CA GLU A 264 -17.44 26.47 -6.79
C GLU A 264 -16.44 26.68 -7.94
N LEU A 265 -15.28 26.03 -7.87
CA LEU A 265 -14.23 26.09 -8.88
C LEU A 265 -14.57 25.26 -10.13
N THR A 266 -14.43 25.88 -11.29
CA THR A 266 -14.68 25.25 -12.60
C THR A 266 -13.74 24.08 -12.91
N GLU A 267 -12.50 24.13 -12.42
CA GLU A 267 -11.51 23.05 -12.65
C GLU A 267 -11.92 21.74 -11.97
N PHE A 268 -12.52 21.79 -10.78
CA PHE A 268 -13.03 20.58 -10.12
C PHE A 268 -14.25 20.02 -10.83
N ARG A 269 -15.14 20.87 -11.34
CA ARG A 269 -16.27 20.42 -12.17
C ARG A 269 -15.81 19.85 -13.51
N ARG A 270 -14.74 20.40 -14.10
CA ARG A 270 -14.06 19.83 -15.28
C ARG A 270 -13.50 18.43 -14.99
N ILE A 271 -12.88 18.23 -13.83
CA ILE A 271 -12.44 16.88 -13.37
C ILE A 271 -13.65 15.96 -13.15
N ALA A 272 -14.77 16.46 -12.62
CA ALA A 272 -16.00 15.68 -12.49
C ALA A 272 -16.55 15.22 -13.85
N ALA A 273 -16.55 16.09 -14.86
CA ALA A 273 -16.94 15.75 -16.22
C ALA A 273 -16.02 14.65 -16.80
N TYR A 274 -14.71 14.74 -16.55
CA TYR A 274 -13.75 13.71 -16.92
C TYR A 274 -14.01 12.36 -16.21
N LEU A 275 -14.35 12.38 -14.92
CA LEU A 275 -14.69 11.17 -14.17
C LEU A 275 -15.97 10.50 -14.71
N TYR A 276 -17.00 11.28 -15.02
CA TYR A 276 -18.23 10.76 -15.64
C TYR A 276 -17.96 10.15 -17.02
N LYS A 277 -17.07 10.79 -17.81
CA LYS A 277 -16.58 10.25 -19.08
C LYS A 277 -15.89 8.89 -18.89
N GLY A 278 -14.95 8.78 -17.95
CA GLY A 278 -14.24 7.52 -17.67
C GLY A 278 -15.17 6.36 -17.28
N ASN A 279 -16.32 6.67 -16.68
CA ASN A 279 -17.34 5.69 -16.29
C ASN A 279 -18.46 5.51 -17.32
N ASN A 280 -18.25 5.90 -18.59
CA ASN A 280 -19.21 5.80 -19.71
C ASN A 280 -20.54 6.55 -19.51
N ARG A 281 -20.61 7.55 -18.61
CA ARG A 281 -21.80 8.38 -18.39
C ARG A 281 -21.73 9.66 -19.22
N TRP A 282 -21.81 9.50 -20.54
CA TRP A 282 -21.63 10.56 -21.53
C TRP A 282 -22.65 11.71 -21.39
N LYS A 283 -23.93 11.40 -21.18
CA LYS A 283 -25.00 12.42 -21.03
C LYS A 283 -24.71 13.38 -19.86
N GLN A 284 -24.37 12.83 -18.69
CA GLN A 284 -24.06 13.61 -17.48
C GLN A 284 -22.79 14.45 -17.63
N SER A 285 -21.75 13.89 -18.27
CA SER A 285 -20.50 14.60 -18.56
C SER A 285 -20.74 15.82 -19.47
N VAL A 286 -21.49 15.63 -20.57
CA VAL A 286 -21.79 16.70 -21.52
C VAL A 286 -22.73 17.75 -20.92
N GLU A 287 -23.74 17.36 -20.13
CA GLU A 287 -24.58 18.31 -19.40
C GLU A 287 -23.80 19.19 -18.42
N LEU A 288 -22.80 18.63 -17.73
CA LEU A 288 -21.94 19.40 -16.85
C LEU A 288 -21.08 20.39 -17.63
N CYS A 289 -20.48 19.97 -18.75
CA CYS A 289 -19.74 20.88 -19.63
C CYS A 289 -20.65 21.99 -20.21
N LYS A 290 -21.92 21.69 -20.52
CA LYS A 290 -22.93 22.68 -20.94
C LYS A 290 -23.20 23.72 -19.85
N LYS A 291 -23.39 23.31 -18.59
CA LYS A 291 -23.55 24.24 -17.45
C LYS A 291 -22.35 25.15 -17.28
N ASP A 292 -21.16 24.60 -17.51
CA ASP A 292 -19.88 25.25 -17.23
C ASP A 292 -19.35 26.10 -18.40
N ALA A 293 -20.01 26.04 -19.56
CA ALA A 293 -19.58 26.66 -20.82
C ALA A 293 -18.17 26.20 -21.27
N LEU A 294 -17.79 24.97 -20.93
CA LEU A 294 -16.55 24.31 -21.36
C LEU A 294 -16.75 23.72 -22.76
N TYR A 295 -16.72 24.59 -23.78
CA TYR A 295 -17.09 24.21 -25.14
C TYR A 295 -16.11 23.20 -25.77
N ALA A 296 -14.80 23.36 -25.56
CA ALA A 296 -13.78 22.46 -26.13
C ALA A 296 -13.91 21.02 -25.60
N ASP A 297 -14.02 20.86 -24.28
CA ASP A 297 -14.14 19.55 -23.65
C ASP A 297 -15.49 18.90 -23.98
N ALA A 298 -16.57 19.69 -24.05
CA ALA A 298 -17.89 19.18 -24.45
C ALA A 298 -17.86 18.55 -25.85
N MET A 299 -17.18 19.19 -26.81
CA MET A 299 -17.06 18.69 -28.18
C MET A 299 -16.20 17.41 -28.25
N GLU A 300 -15.08 17.38 -27.53
CA GLU A 300 -14.23 16.18 -27.45
C GLU A 300 -14.96 15.00 -26.80
N TYR A 301 -15.69 15.24 -25.70
CA TYR A 301 -16.42 14.19 -24.99
C TYR A 301 -17.62 13.68 -25.79
N ALA A 302 -18.28 14.55 -26.56
CA ALA A 302 -19.32 14.15 -27.50
C ALA A 302 -18.76 13.29 -28.64
N ALA A 303 -17.63 13.68 -29.24
CA ALA A 303 -16.96 12.91 -30.29
C ALA A 303 -16.54 11.50 -29.80
N GLU A 304 -15.98 11.41 -28.59
CA GLU A 304 -15.56 10.14 -28.00
C GLU A 304 -16.71 9.24 -27.57
N SER A 305 -17.87 9.82 -27.23
CA SER A 305 -19.04 9.06 -26.77
C SER A 305 -19.56 8.05 -27.79
N ARG A 306 -19.32 8.29 -29.08
CA ARG A 306 -19.87 7.54 -30.22
C ARG A 306 -21.41 7.41 -30.21
N GLN A 307 -22.12 8.25 -29.45
CA GLN A 307 -23.58 8.32 -29.45
C GLN A 307 -24.07 9.51 -30.30
N PRO A 308 -24.77 9.29 -31.43
CA PRO A 308 -25.25 10.36 -32.29
C PRO A 308 -26.25 11.28 -31.57
N GLU A 309 -27.08 10.74 -30.68
CA GLU A 309 -28.04 11.50 -29.88
C GLU A 309 -27.38 12.61 -29.04
N VAL A 310 -26.23 12.31 -28.42
CA VAL A 310 -25.52 13.27 -27.54
C VAL A 310 -24.89 14.40 -28.37
N ALA A 311 -24.43 14.09 -29.58
CA ALA A 311 -23.89 15.07 -30.50
C ALA A 311 -24.98 15.98 -31.07
N GLU A 312 -26.15 15.43 -31.44
CA GLU A 312 -27.32 16.19 -31.89
C GLU A 312 -27.85 17.13 -30.78
N GLU A 313 -28.02 16.62 -29.55
CA GLU A 313 -28.43 17.43 -28.39
C GLU A 313 -27.42 18.54 -28.04
N LEU A 314 -26.14 18.34 -28.35
CA LEU A 314 -25.09 19.35 -28.15
C LEU A 314 -25.12 20.42 -29.25
N LEU A 315 -25.38 20.03 -30.50
CA LEU A 315 -25.58 20.97 -31.61
C LEU A 315 -26.80 21.86 -31.40
N ASP A 316 -27.95 21.29 -31.02
CA ASP A 316 -29.17 22.07 -30.75
C ASP A 316 -28.91 23.14 -29.68
N TRP A 317 -28.19 22.78 -28.62
CA TRP A 317 -27.81 23.71 -27.57
C TRP A 317 -26.87 24.84 -28.04
N PHE A 318 -25.91 24.54 -28.92
CA PHE A 318 -25.05 25.57 -29.51
C PHE A 318 -25.83 26.55 -30.39
N LEU A 319 -26.83 26.05 -31.12
CA LEU A 319 -27.70 26.84 -31.99
C LEU A 319 -28.63 27.75 -31.19
N GLU A 320 -29.18 27.28 -30.06
CA GLU A 320 -29.97 28.10 -29.13
C GLU A 320 -29.16 29.26 -28.55
N ARG A 321 -27.88 29.03 -28.23
CA ARG A 321 -26.96 30.07 -27.73
C ARG A 321 -26.40 31.00 -28.81
N LYS A 322 -26.69 30.74 -30.10
CA LYS A 322 -26.15 31.48 -31.25
C LYS A 322 -24.62 31.51 -31.33
N ASN A 323 -23.95 30.49 -30.80
CA ASN A 323 -22.49 30.41 -30.87
C ASN A 323 -22.06 29.59 -32.10
N TYR A 324 -22.01 30.26 -33.25
CA TYR A 324 -21.82 29.64 -34.57
C TYR A 324 -20.40 29.11 -34.82
N GLU A 325 -19.40 29.65 -34.12
CA GLU A 325 -18.01 29.17 -34.20
C GLU A 325 -17.85 27.79 -33.57
N CYS A 326 -18.44 27.58 -32.38
CA CYS A 326 -18.45 26.28 -31.72
C CYS A 326 -19.29 25.24 -32.47
N PHE A 327 -20.34 25.66 -33.19
CA PHE A 327 -21.10 24.78 -34.07
C PHE A 327 -20.21 24.21 -35.19
N SER A 328 -19.43 25.06 -35.88
CA SER A 328 -18.52 24.61 -36.93
C SER A 328 -17.41 23.69 -36.41
N ALA A 329 -16.87 23.96 -35.22
CA ALA A 329 -15.88 23.12 -34.56
C ALA A 329 -16.48 21.75 -34.13
N SER A 330 -17.73 21.74 -33.65
CA SER A 330 -18.46 20.51 -33.30
C SER A 330 -18.69 19.64 -34.53
N LEU A 331 -19.03 20.23 -35.67
CA LEU A 331 -19.20 19.51 -36.94
C LEU A 331 -17.89 18.85 -37.41
N TYR A 332 -16.76 19.49 -37.16
CA TYR A 332 -15.44 18.93 -37.50
C TYR A 332 -15.05 17.79 -36.55
N GLN A 333 -15.25 17.96 -35.24
CA GLN A 333 -14.81 16.98 -34.25
C GLN A 333 -15.75 15.76 -34.18
N CYS A 334 -17.04 15.94 -34.44
CA CYS A 334 -18.04 14.87 -34.45
C CYS A 334 -18.36 14.35 -35.87
N TYR A 335 -17.42 14.49 -36.83
CA TYR A 335 -17.65 14.20 -38.25
C TYR A 335 -18.22 12.79 -38.52
N ASP A 336 -17.71 11.77 -37.83
CA ASP A 336 -18.11 10.37 -38.02
C ASP A 336 -19.51 10.05 -37.46
N LEU A 337 -20.02 10.90 -36.57
CA LEU A 337 -21.21 10.61 -35.77
C LEU A 337 -22.47 11.31 -36.26
N LEU A 338 -22.29 12.44 -36.93
CA LEU A 338 -23.37 13.31 -37.36
C LEU A 338 -23.91 12.89 -38.72
N LYS A 339 -25.24 12.75 -38.81
CA LYS A 339 -25.91 12.49 -40.08
C LYS A 339 -25.96 13.79 -40.90
N PRO A 340 -25.54 13.78 -42.18
CA PRO A 340 -25.59 14.95 -43.05
C PRO A 340 -26.99 15.59 -43.11
N ASP A 341 -28.04 14.77 -43.13
CA ASP A 341 -29.44 15.22 -43.22
C ASP A 341 -29.83 16.15 -42.06
N VAL A 342 -29.46 15.77 -40.84
CA VAL A 342 -29.77 16.52 -39.61
C VAL A 342 -28.99 17.83 -39.57
N VAL A 343 -27.71 17.80 -39.96
CA VAL A 343 -26.86 18.99 -40.01
C VAL A 343 -27.38 20.01 -41.04
N ILE A 344 -27.84 19.55 -42.21
CA ILE A 344 -28.42 20.41 -43.24
C ILE A 344 -29.73 21.04 -42.76
N GLU A 345 -30.60 20.26 -42.11
CA GLU A 345 -31.86 20.76 -41.58
C GLU A 345 -31.61 21.86 -40.53
N LEU A 346 -30.72 21.61 -39.58
CA LEU A 346 -30.36 22.57 -38.53
C LEU A 346 -29.69 23.83 -39.10
N ALA A 347 -28.76 23.68 -40.05
CA ALA A 347 -28.09 24.81 -40.68
C ALA A 347 -29.04 25.68 -41.51
N TRP A 348 -30.01 25.06 -42.19
CA TRP A 348 -31.04 25.76 -42.95
C TRP A 348 -32.02 26.49 -42.04
N ARG A 349 -32.50 25.84 -40.97
CA ARG A 349 -33.47 26.42 -40.02
C ARG A 349 -32.91 27.64 -39.27
N HIS A 350 -31.62 27.63 -38.97
CA HIS A 350 -30.95 28.72 -38.24
C HIS A 350 -30.23 29.74 -39.16
N ASN A 351 -30.32 29.58 -40.49
CA ASN A 351 -29.69 30.45 -41.49
C ASN A 351 -28.16 30.58 -41.36
N ILE A 352 -27.49 29.45 -41.09
CA ILE A 352 -26.03 29.38 -40.85
C ILE A 352 -25.30 28.44 -41.81
N MET A 353 -25.83 28.31 -43.03
CA MET A 353 -25.27 27.43 -44.06
C MET A 353 -23.77 27.65 -44.28
N ASP A 354 -23.30 28.91 -44.25
CA ASP A 354 -21.90 29.28 -44.45
C ASP A 354 -20.93 28.58 -43.47
N PHE A 355 -21.36 28.34 -42.23
CA PHE A 355 -20.56 27.66 -41.20
C PHE A 355 -20.60 26.12 -41.34
N ALA A 356 -21.62 25.57 -41.99
CA ALA A 356 -21.75 24.13 -42.26
C ALA A 356 -21.12 23.71 -43.60
N MET A 357 -20.84 24.66 -44.50
CA MET A 357 -20.30 24.38 -45.84
C MET A 357 -19.02 23.52 -45.84
N PRO A 358 -18.01 23.73 -44.97
CA PRO A 358 -16.82 22.89 -44.95
C PRO A 358 -17.12 21.40 -44.68
N PHE A 359 -18.04 21.12 -43.76
CA PHE A 359 -18.52 19.76 -43.45
C PHE A 359 -19.27 19.14 -44.65
N LEU A 360 -20.13 19.93 -45.30
CA LEU A 360 -20.89 19.50 -46.48
C LEU A 360 -20.00 19.20 -47.68
N ILE A 361 -18.97 20.02 -47.92
CA ILE A 361 -18.01 19.78 -49.01
C ILE A 361 -17.25 18.46 -48.78
N GLN A 362 -16.85 18.18 -47.54
CA GLN A 362 -16.12 16.96 -47.23
C GLN A 362 -17.00 15.71 -47.31
N THR A 363 -18.23 15.76 -46.79
CA THR A 363 -19.20 14.66 -46.92
C THR A 363 -19.57 14.39 -48.36
N VAL A 364 -19.81 15.43 -49.17
CA VAL A 364 -20.05 15.27 -50.62
C VAL A 364 -18.83 14.65 -51.31
N ARG A 365 -17.61 15.12 -51.03
CA ARG A 365 -16.39 14.55 -51.62
C ARG A 365 -16.22 13.06 -51.26
N GLU A 366 -16.46 12.69 -50.00
CA GLU A 366 -16.38 11.30 -49.56
C GLU A 366 -17.46 10.43 -50.17
N LEU A 367 -18.70 10.94 -50.27
CA LEU A 367 -19.77 10.24 -50.96
C LEU A 367 -19.43 10.04 -52.43
N THR A 368 -18.94 11.07 -53.14
CA THR A 368 -18.50 10.95 -54.54
C THR A 368 -17.37 9.94 -54.69
N THR A 369 -16.32 10.00 -53.87
CA THR A 369 -15.21 9.03 -53.97
C THR A 369 -15.60 7.61 -53.55
N LYS A 370 -16.53 7.43 -52.60
CA LYS A 370 -17.07 6.10 -52.26
C LYS A 370 -17.93 5.56 -53.41
N VAL A 371 -18.74 6.40 -54.04
CA VAL A 371 -19.54 6.03 -55.22
C VAL A 371 -18.62 5.65 -56.38
N GLU A 372 -17.60 6.44 -56.70
CA GLU A 372 -16.59 6.11 -57.73
C GLU A 372 -15.91 4.77 -57.46
N LYS A 373 -15.50 4.51 -56.20
CA LYS A 373 -14.91 3.21 -55.82
C LYS A 373 -15.88 2.05 -55.91
N LEU A 374 -17.16 2.27 -55.60
CA LEU A 374 -18.20 1.24 -55.74
C LEU A 374 -18.49 0.97 -57.22
N GLU A 375 -18.55 2.00 -58.04
CA GLU A 375 -18.67 1.87 -59.50
C GLU A 375 -17.48 1.12 -60.09
N GLU A 376 -16.25 1.41 -59.66
CA GLU A 376 -15.06 0.65 -60.06
C GLU A 376 -15.09 -0.81 -59.58
N ALA A 377 -15.57 -1.05 -58.36
CA ALA A 377 -15.68 -2.40 -57.81
C ALA A 377 -16.77 -3.22 -58.53
N ASP A 378 -17.88 -2.59 -58.91
CA ASP A 378 -18.96 -3.23 -59.66
C ASP A 378 -18.58 -3.43 -61.13
N ALA A 379 -17.85 -2.49 -61.72
CA ALA A 379 -17.21 -2.67 -63.03
C ALA A 379 -16.23 -3.85 -63.02
N LYS A 380 -15.39 -3.98 -61.98
CA LYS A 380 -14.48 -5.13 -61.83
C LYS A 380 -15.23 -6.45 -61.62
N ARG A 381 -16.26 -6.48 -60.77
CA ARG A 381 -17.10 -7.68 -60.58
C ARG A 381 -17.85 -8.07 -61.85
N SER A 382 -18.36 -7.11 -62.62
CA SER A 382 -19.03 -7.40 -63.89
C SER A 382 -18.06 -7.90 -64.96
N THR A 383 -16.82 -7.39 -65.00
CA THR A 383 -15.77 -7.95 -65.88
C THR A 383 -15.30 -9.34 -65.43
N GLU A 384 -15.14 -9.58 -64.13
CA GLU A 384 -14.79 -10.91 -63.59
C GLU A 384 -15.91 -11.93 -63.83
N SER A 385 -17.17 -11.51 -63.71
CA SER A 385 -18.35 -12.33 -64.02
C SER A 385 -18.43 -12.65 -65.52
N ALA A 386 -18.12 -11.68 -66.39
CA ALA A 386 -18.04 -11.88 -67.83
C ALA A 386 -16.87 -12.78 -68.25
N GLU A 387 -15.71 -12.69 -67.60
CA GLU A 387 -14.57 -13.60 -67.81
C GLU A 387 -14.87 -15.03 -67.31
N HIS A 388 -15.69 -15.16 -66.27
CA HIS A 388 -16.10 -16.46 -65.74
C HIS A 388 -17.22 -17.11 -66.57
N GLU A 389 -18.08 -16.34 -67.25
CA GLU A 389 -19.04 -16.81 -68.26
C GLU A 389 -18.41 -17.04 -69.65
N ALA A 390 -17.33 -16.34 -70.00
CA ALA A 390 -16.62 -16.46 -71.29
C ALA A 390 -15.62 -17.63 -71.38
N LYS A 391 -15.63 -18.58 -70.42
CA LYS A 391 -14.94 -19.87 -70.56
C LYS A 391 -15.91 -21.01 -70.90
N PRO A 392 -16.31 -21.18 -72.18
CA PRO A 392 -16.84 -22.44 -72.67
C PRO A 392 -15.71 -23.42 -73.07
N ALA A 393 -16.07 -24.70 -73.09
CA ALA A 393 -15.22 -25.88 -73.24
C ALA A 393 -14.34 -25.97 -74.52
N MET A 394 -13.19 -26.66 -74.36
CA MET A 394 -12.31 -27.31 -75.36
C MET A 394 -11.46 -26.39 -76.25
N ILE A 395 -10.19 -26.70 -76.56
CA ILE A 395 -9.67 -27.80 -77.40
C ILE A 395 -8.18 -28.01 -77.02
N MET A 396 -7.77 -29.14 -76.43
CA MET A 396 -7.15 -30.33 -77.06
C MET A 396 -5.87 -30.06 -77.89
N GLU A 397 -4.70 -30.39 -77.33
CA GLU A 397 -3.46 -30.70 -78.09
C GLU A 397 -3.07 -32.18 -77.89
N PRO A 398 -2.47 -32.87 -78.88
CA PRO A 398 -2.45 -34.32 -78.94
C PRO A 398 -1.11 -34.98 -78.53
N GLN A 399 -1.28 -36.12 -77.86
CA GLN A 399 -0.47 -37.36 -77.83
C GLN A 399 0.97 -37.37 -77.27
N LEU A 400 1.12 -38.13 -76.18
CA LEU A 400 2.23 -39.07 -76.00
C LEU A 400 1.68 -40.43 -75.57
N MET A 401 1.91 -41.43 -76.42
CA MET A 401 1.49 -42.81 -76.26
C MET A 401 2.25 -43.51 -75.13
N LEU A 402 1.54 -44.20 -74.24
CA LEU A 402 2.00 -45.50 -73.81
C LEU A 402 0.84 -46.47 -73.60
N THR A 403 1.07 -47.63 -74.19
CA THR A 403 0.16 -48.72 -74.51
C THR A 403 -0.15 -49.60 -73.30
N ALA A 404 -1.34 -50.21 -73.38
CA ALA A 404 -1.68 -51.56 -72.93
C ALA A 404 -2.17 -51.79 -71.47
N GLY A 405 -3.50 -51.80 -71.34
CA GLY A 405 -4.22 -53.08 -71.14
C GLY A 405 -4.66 -53.46 -69.71
N PRO A 406 -5.64 -54.38 -69.58
CA PRO A 406 -6.96 -54.02 -69.05
C PRO A 406 -7.51 -54.96 -67.96
N SER A 407 -8.50 -54.52 -67.18
CA SER A 407 -9.58 -55.40 -66.68
C SER A 407 -10.71 -54.64 -65.98
N MET A 408 -11.91 -54.75 -66.57
CA MET A 408 -13.23 -54.96 -65.96
C MET A 408 -13.42 -54.64 -64.46
N ALA A 409 -14.36 -53.74 -64.13
CA ALA A 409 -15.75 -54.14 -63.83
C ALA A 409 -16.65 -52.90 -63.57
N TYR A 410 -17.80 -52.89 -64.25
CA TYR A 410 -19.07 -52.20 -63.93
C TYR A 410 -19.68 -52.75 -62.61
N PRO A 411 -20.88 -52.34 -62.12
CA PRO A 411 -21.78 -51.23 -62.53
C PRO A 411 -22.47 -50.43 -61.38
N GLY A 412 -22.86 -49.17 -61.68
CA GLY A 412 -24.17 -48.56 -61.32
C GLY A 412 -24.44 -48.22 -59.84
N VAL A 413 -25.34 -47.32 -59.43
CA VAL A 413 -26.49 -46.64 -60.06
C VAL A 413 -26.86 -45.38 -59.21
N ALA A 414 -27.15 -44.29 -59.93
CA ALA A 414 -28.15 -43.21 -59.74
C ALA A 414 -28.43 -42.44 -58.42
N ALA A 415 -28.54 -41.10 -58.63
CA ALA A 415 -29.70 -40.22 -58.38
C ALA A 415 -29.94 -39.50 -57.02
N GLN A 416 -30.02 -38.17 -57.18
CA GLN A 416 -31.01 -37.19 -56.67
C GLN A 416 -31.22 -36.90 -55.17
N ALA A 417 -31.11 -35.59 -54.89
CA ALA A 417 -32.02 -34.69 -54.17
C ALA A 417 -32.24 -34.84 -52.64
N SER A 418 -32.10 -33.67 -51.97
CA SER A 418 -32.61 -33.15 -50.67
C SER A 418 -33.87 -33.81 -50.07
N PRO A 419 -34.39 -33.44 -48.86
CA PRO A 419 -33.87 -32.70 -47.69
C PRO A 419 -34.32 -33.33 -46.30
N TYR A 420 -34.03 -32.63 -45.19
CA TYR A 420 -34.71 -32.66 -43.85
C TYR A 420 -34.77 -33.95 -42.99
N ALA A 421 -34.62 -33.69 -41.67
CA ALA A 421 -35.34 -34.28 -40.52
C ALA A 421 -34.65 -35.32 -39.58
N TYR A 422 -34.54 -34.87 -38.32
CA TYR A 422 -34.85 -35.53 -37.04
C TYR A 422 -33.98 -36.67 -36.44
N ALA A 423 -33.49 -36.34 -35.22
CA ALA A 423 -33.47 -37.12 -33.97
C ALA A 423 -32.59 -38.39 -33.84
N ALA A 424 -31.68 -38.39 -32.86
CA ALA A 424 -31.87 -39.01 -31.53
C ALA A 424 -30.56 -39.50 -30.88
N GLN A 425 -30.43 -39.16 -29.58
CA GLN A 425 -29.82 -39.93 -28.48
C GLN A 425 -28.30 -40.19 -28.36
N ALA A 426 -27.84 -39.86 -27.14
CA ALA A 426 -26.50 -40.02 -26.55
C ALA A 426 -26.14 -41.52 -26.27
N PRO A 427 -24.89 -41.87 -25.88
CA PRO A 427 -24.35 -41.57 -24.54
C PRO A 427 -22.82 -41.30 -24.44
N SER A 428 -22.39 -40.60 -23.38
CA SER A 428 -21.00 -40.50 -22.92
C SER A 428 -20.53 -41.77 -22.21
N PRO A 429 -19.22 -42.09 -22.17
CA PRO A 429 -18.37 -41.84 -20.97
C PRO A 429 -16.89 -41.56 -21.36
N ALA A 430 -15.90 -41.16 -20.56
CA ALA A 430 -15.68 -40.84 -19.14
C ALA A 430 -14.36 -40.02 -19.04
N PRO A 431 -14.06 -39.37 -17.89
CA PRO A 431 -12.89 -38.51 -17.67
C PRO A 431 -11.68 -39.25 -17.07
N TYR A 432 -10.47 -38.78 -17.39
CA TYR A 432 -9.19 -39.33 -16.92
C TYR A 432 -8.72 -38.69 -15.60
N HIS A 433 -8.09 -39.53 -14.78
CA HIS A 433 -7.69 -39.38 -13.38
C HIS A 433 -6.67 -38.27 -13.06
N GLY A 434 -6.83 -37.68 -11.88
CA GLY A 434 -5.77 -37.07 -11.07
C GLY A 434 -5.65 -37.78 -9.72
N TYR A 435 -4.47 -38.33 -9.43
CA TYR A 435 -4.08 -38.90 -8.13
C TYR A 435 -3.48 -37.79 -7.26
N GLY A 436 -3.89 -37.74 -5.99
CA GLY A 436 -3.27 -36.94 -4.94
C GLY A 436 -3.30 -37.71 -3.62
N MET A 437 -2.10 -38.00 -3.10
CA MET A 437 -1.79 -38.25 -1.70
C MET A 437 -0.63 -37.31 -1.38
#